data_AF-A0A2W1ACW1-F1
#
_entry.id   AF-A0A2W1ACW1-F1
#
_cell.length_a   1.000
_cell.length_b   1.000
_cell.length_c   1.000
_cell.angle_alpha   90.00
_cell.angle_beta   90.00
_cell.angle_gamma   90.00
#
_symmetry.space_group_name_H-M   'P 1'
#
loop_
_entity.id
_entity.type
_entity.pdbx_description
1 polymer ?
#
loop_
_entity_poly.entity_id
_entity_poly.type
_entity_poly.pdbx_seq_one_letter_code
_entity_poly.pdbx_strand_id
1 'polypeptide(L)'
;MTLGIWLAVKAGARLPLGVTWMGVIGMSLLGGIGFTVALFVADLSFEAEALLTDAKVAILLASTLAGALGYMMLRVVTRPSSS
;
A
#
# COMPACT_ATOMS: atom_id res chain seq x y z
N MET A 1 -7.46 -2.02 -0.11
CA MET A 1 -8.07 -1.54 1.17
C MET A 1 -9.05 -0.39 0.97
N THR A 2 -8.78 0.61 0.12
CA THR A 2 -9.69 1.74 -0.19
C THR A 2 -11.13 1.34 -0.54
N LEU A 3 -11.33 0.31 -1.37
CA LEU A 3 -12.68 -0.17 -1.75
C LEU A 3 -13.50 -0.69 -0.56
N GLY A 4 -12.84 -1.35 0.40
CA GLY A 4 -13.50 -1.86 1.61
C GLY A 4 -13.96 -0.73 2.54
N ILE A 5 -13.16 0.33 2.65
CA ILE A 5 -13.53 1.52 3.43
C ILE A 5 -14.68 2.27 2.74
N TRP A 6 -14.68 2.34 1.41
CA TRP A 6 -15.80 2.90 0.65
C TRP A 6 -17.11 2.12 0.88
N LEU A 7 -17.05 0.78 0.84
CA LEU A 7 -18.20 -0.08 1.16
C LEU A 7 -18.67 0.10 2.61
N ALA A 8 -17.75 0.20 3.57
CA ALA A 8 -18.08 0.43 4.97
C ALA A 8 -18.78 1.78 5.19
N VAL A 9 -18.29 2.84 4.54
CA VAL A 9 -18.92 4.16 4.57
C VAL A 9 -20.31 4.12 3.95
N LYS A 10 -20.46 3.42 2.81
CA LYS A 10 -21.76 3.21 2.16
C LYS A 10 -22.72 2.38 3.01
N ALA A 11 -22.21 1.48 3.85
CA ALA A 11 -22.98 0.68 4.80
C ALA A 11 -23.30 1.41 6.13
N GLY A 12 -22.92 2.69 6.26
CA GLY A 12 -23.27 3.54 7.41
C GLY A 12 -22.14 3.82 8.40
N ALA A 13 -20.92 3.31 8.15
CA ALA A 13 -19.76 3.67 8.97
C ALA A 13 -19.35 5.13 8.71
N ARG A 14 -19.00 5.86 9.77
CA ARG A 14 -18.50 7.23 9.66
C ARG A 14 -16.98 7.25 9.80
N LEU A 15 -16.30 8.05 9.00
CA LEU A 15 -14.87 8.29 9.21
C LEU A 15 -14.66 8.96 10.58
N PRO A 16 -13.65 8.54 11.38
CA PRO A 16 -13.32 9.18 12.64
C PRO A 16 -12.96 10.66 12.45
N LEU A 17 -13.24 11.49 13.46
CA LEU A 17 -12.85 12.91 13.48
C LEU A 17 -11.33 13.05 13.25
N GLY A 18 -10.95 13.78 12.19
CA GLY A 18 -9.55 14.00 11.80
C GLY A 18 -9.02 13.07 10.70
N VAL A 19 -9.78 12.05 10.27
CA VAL A 19 -9.41 11.20 9.13
C VAL A 19 -9.98 11.79 7.84
N THR A 20 -9.11 12.13 6.89
CA THR A 20 -9.50 12.59 5.55
C THR A 20 -9.52 11.41 4.56
N TRP A 21 -10.31 11.51 3.49
CA TRP A 21 -10.30 10.53 2.39
C TRP A 21 -8.90 10.35 1.79
N MET A 22 -8.14 11.43 1.74
CA MET A 22 -6.74 11.41 1.36
C MET A 22 -5.88 10.60 2.33
N GLY A 23 -6.13 10.68 3.65
CA GLY A 23 -5.47 9.86 4.67
C GLY A 23 -5.78 8.37 4.53
N VAL A 24 -7.03 8.05 4.19
CA VAL A 24 -7.45 6.68 3.88
C VAL A 24 -6.69 6.12 2.68
N ILE A 25 -6.53 6.90 1.60
CA ILE A 25 -5.77 6.48 0.42
C ILE A 25 -4.30 6.25 0.77
N GLY A 26 -3.68 7.18 1.50
CA GLY A 26 -2.29 7.06 1.94
C GLY A 26 -2.04 5.84 2.83
N MET A 27 -2.90 5.61 3.84
CA MET A 27 -2.81 4.43 4.71
C MET A 27 -3.07 3.13 3.94
N SER A 28 -3.96 3.14 2.94
CA SER A 28 -4.22 1.98 2.09
C SER A 28 -3.03 1.57 1.24
N LEU A 29 -2.27 2.56 0.75
CA LEU A 29 -1.03 2.34 0.00
C LEU A 29 0.05 1.74 0.89
N LEU A 30 0.23 2.26 2.11
CA LEU A 30 1.18 1.71 3.08
C LEU A 30 0.78 0.32 3.58
N GLY A 31 -0.50 0.09 3.86
CA GLY A 31 -1.02 -1.21 4.31
C GLY A 31 -0.95 -2.31 3.23
N GLY A 32 -0.77 -1.92 1.96
CA GLY A 32 -0.60 -2.85 0.84
C GLY A 32 0.85 -3.30 0.59
N ILE A 33 1.82 -2.88 1.41
CA ILE A 33 3.22 -3.30 1.24
C ILE A 33 3.37 -4.76 1.70
N GLY A 34 3.07 -5.68 0.79
CA GLY A 34 3.09 -7.13 1.01
C GLY A 34 4.41 -7.79 0.66
N PHE A 35 5.54 -7.09 0.84
CA PHE A 35 6.88 -7.54 0.42
C PHE A 35 7.16 -9.01 0.76
N THR A 36 6.97 -9.38 2.03
CA THR A 36 7.23 -10.75 2.52
C THR A 36 6.32 -11.79 1.87
N VAL A 37 5.03 -11.48 1.69
CA VAL A 37 4.07 -12.39 1.05
C VAL A 37 4.37 -12.52 -0.45
N ALA A 38 4.73 -11.42 -1.11
CA ALA A 38 5.10 -11.44 -2.52
C ALA A 38 6.35 -12.30 -2.78
N LEU A 39 7.35 -12.25 -1.89
CA LEU A 39 8.52 -13.14 -1.95
C LEU A 39 8.14 -14.61 -1.79
N PHE A 40 7.26 -14.94 -0.84
CA PHE A 40 6.77 -16.31 -0.68
C PHE A 40 6.01 -16.80 -1.91
N VAL A 41 5.17 -15.96 -2.51
CA VAL A 41 4.44 -16.31 -3.75
C VAL A 41 5.40 -16.52 -4.91
N ALA A 42 6.45 -15.69 -5.04
CA ALA A 42 7.47 -15.86 -6.07
C ALA A 42 8.26 -17.16 -5.91
N ASP A 43 8.67 -17.50 -4.68
CA ASP A 43 9.36 -18.76 -4.38
C ASP A 43 8.47 -19.99 -4.68
N LEU A 44 7.14 -19.89 -4.56
CA LEU A 44 6.20 -20.96 -4.93
C LEU A 44 5.88 -21.00 -6.43
N SER A 45 6.04 -19.89 -7.16
CA SER A 45 5.58 -19.76 -8.56
C SER A 45 6.68 -20.04 -9.58
N PHE A 46 7.96 -19.98 -9.19
CA PHE A 46 9.10 -20.16 -10.09
C PHE A 46 10.05 -21.25 -9.57
N GLU A 47 10.19 -22.34 -10.34
CA GLU A 47 11.14 -23.42 -10.02
C GLU A 47 12.55 -23.16 -10.62
N ALA A 48 12.66 -22.27 -11.61
CA ALA A 48 13.93 -21.92 -12.23
C ALA A 48 14.61 -20.74 -11.47
N GLU A 49 15.81 -20.97 -10.93
CA GLU A 49 16.57 -19.99 -10.13
C GLU A 49 16.78 -18.64 -10.84
N ALA A 50 16.96 -18.64 -12.17
CA ALA A 50 17.13 -17.42 -12.94
C ALA A 50 15.87 -16.52 -12.90
N LEU A 51 14.69 -17.10 -13.09
CA LEU A 51 13.41 -16.37 -13.07
C LEU A 51 13.06 -15.91 -11.64
N LEU A 52 13.42 -16.73 -10.65
CA LEU A 52 13.21 -16.43 -9.25
C LEU A 52 14.06 -15.21 -8.83
N THR A 53 15.31 -15.13 -9.28
CA THR A 53 16.20 -13.99 -8.98
C THR A 53 15.63 -12.68 -9.55
N ASP A 54 15.18 -12.69 -10.81
CA ASP A 54 14.55 -11.53 -11.44
C ASP A 54 13.24 -11.12 -10.74
N ALA A 55 12.42 -12.10 -10.35
CA ALA A 55 11.18 -11.84 -9.61
C ALA A 55 11.44 -11.19 -8.25
N LYS A 56 12.47 -11.64 -7.51
CA LYS A 56 12.86 -11.05 -6.22
C LYS A 56 13.29 -9.60 -6.37
N VAL A 57 14.10 -9.30 -7.39
CA VAL A 57 14.56 -7.93 -7.69
C VAL A 57 13.37 -7.05 -8.05
N ALA A 58 12.46 -7.54 -8.89
CA ALA A 58 11.24 -6.82 -9.26
C ALA A 58 10.35 -6.52 -8.05
N ILE A 59 10.15 -7.50 -7.15
CA ILE A 59 9.36 -7.34 -5.92
C ILE A 59 9.98 -6.32 -4.99
N LEU A 60 11.31 -6.35 -4.82
CA LEU A 60 12.04 -5.37 -4.02
C LEU A 60 11.85 -3.96 -4.58
N LEU A 61 12.11 -3.77 -5.89
CA LEU A 61 11.95 -2.48 -6.56
C LEU A 61 10.52 -1.95 -6.47
N ALA A 62 9.53 -2.79 -6.76
CA ALA A 62 8.12 -2.42 -6.69
C ALA A 62 7.71 -2.04 -5.26
N SER A 63 8.18 -2.79 -4.26
CA SER A 63 7.90 -2.50 -2.84
C SER A 63 8.54 -1.19 -2.39
N THR A 64 9.79 -0.92 -2.79
CA THR A 64 10.47 0.36 -2.50
C THR A 64 9.75 1.53 -3.15
N LEU A 65 9.37 1.41 -4.43
CA LEU A 65 8.62 2.44 -5.14
C LEU A 65 7.23 2.68 -4.52
N ALA A 66 6.51 1.61 -4.18
CA ALA A 66 5.22 1.71 -3.51
C ALA A 66 5.34 2.37 -2.13
N GLY A 67 6.37 2.03 -1.35
CA GLY A 67 6.68 2.66 -0.08
C GLY A 67 7.04 4.14 -0.22
N ALA A 68 7.87 4.50 -1.20
CA ALA A 68 8.26 5.88 -1.48
C ALA A 68 7.06 6.73 -1.93
N LEU A 69 6.24 6.21 -2.84
CA LEU A 69 5.01 6.87 -3.30
C LEU A 69 3.98 6.99 -2.17
N GLY A 70 3.80 5.94 -1.37
CA GLY A 70 2.94 5.94 -0.19
C GLY A 70 3.39 6.98 0.84
N TYR A 71 4.70 7.07 1.11
CA TYR A 71 5.30 8.07 1.99
C TYR A 71 5.13 9.49 1.44
N MET A 72 5.39 9.70 0.14
CA MET A 72 5.24 11.00 -0.50
C MET A 72 3.78 11.47 -0.50
N MET A 73 2.82 10.57 -0.77
CA MET A 73 1.40 10.86 -0.59
C MET A 73 1.09 11.19 0.86
N LEU A 74 1.55 10.39 1.83
CA LEU A 74 1.30 10.66 3.24
C LEU A 74 1.79 12.06 3.61
N ARG A 75 3.00 12.43 3.19
CA ARG A 75 3.60 13.75 3.44
C ARG A 75 2.81 14.91 2.85
N VAL A 76 2.14 14.71 1.72
CA VAL A 76 1.26 15.72 1.11
C VAL A 76 -0.07 15.82 1.87
N VAL A 77 -0.60 14.68 2.31
CA VAL A 77 -1.89 14.55 2.99
C VAL A 77 -1.85 15.00 4.45
N THR A 78 -0.75 14.72 5.17
CA THR A 78 -0.55 15.13 6.56
C THR A 78 0.01 16.53 6.70
N ARG A 79 0.12 17.31 5.61
CA ARG A 79 0.32 18.77 5.74
C ARG A 79 -0.81 19.29 6.63
N PRO A 80 -0.52 19.74 7.86
CA PRO A 80 -1.57 20.22 8.75
C PRO A 80 -2.18 21.44 8.07
N SER A 81 -3.49 21.42 7.88
CA SER A 81 -4.25 22.64 7.64
C SER A 81 -4.16 23.49 8.91
N SER A 82 -3.09 24.27 9.04
CA SER A 82 -3.08 25.43 9.92
C SER A 82 -3.82 26.57 9.21
N SER A 83 -5.13 26.65 9.43
CA SER A 83 -5.89 27.91 9.38
C SER A 83 -7.20 27.73 10.12
#